data_AF-A0A843IE08-F1
#
_entry.id   AF-A0A843IE08-F1
#
_cell.length_a   1.000
_cell.length_b   1.000
_cell.length_c   1.000
_cell.angle_alpha   90.00
_cell.angle_beta   90.00
_cell.angle_gamma   90.00
#
_symmetry.space_group_name_H-M   'P 1'
#
loop_
_entity.id
_entity.type
_entity.pdbx_description
1 polymer ?
#
loop_
_entity_poly.entity_id
_entity_poly.type
_entity_poly.pdbx_seq_one_letter_code
_entity_poly.pdbx_strand_id
1 'polypeptide(L)'
;MIIQRKDYIDKINPFVNKHIIKVLIGTRRSGKSTILKQIIDSLIKQGIPKENIVWMNFELSDYFEIDSIKKLEEFIAHKTENIGGKIYLFFDEIQVVPQWEKLINSYFAKENYDIYITGSNSKLLSGEFATYLSGRYVELNIYPFSFREYLDYYEITSDFKSHFYRYLEDGGMPSTFDYNGEDKRLILIDLYNSIVLKDIIQRNNVKNVDLLDRIMRFVMYNISQPFSANKIHKRLKQDMVSLSVNTIYNYLKYFENACLIYQLKREDLQGKRILKYDEKYYICDLGFRQAIIGNNQRDITRVIENIVYLELLR
;
A
#
# COMPACT_ATOMS: atom_id res chain seq x y z
N MET A 1 -10.32 -3.56 -17.93
CA MET A 1 -10.09 -2.22 -18.56
C MET A 1 -9.06 -1.42 -17.74
N ILE A 2 -8.24 -0.53 -18.31
CA ILE A 2 -7.33 0.34 -17.53
C ILE A 2 -7.93 1.75 -17.50
N ILE A 3 -8.32 2.24 -16.31
CA ILE A 3 -8.76 3.64 -16.13
C ILE A 3 -7.58 4.54 -15.73
N GLN A 4 -7.65 5.81 -16.11
CA GLN A 4 -6.68 6.81 -15.69
C GLN A 4 -6.98 7.29 -14.27
N ARG A 5 -6.04 7.12 -13.32
CA ARG A 5 -6.22 7.57 -11.93
C ARG A 5 -5.69 9.00 -11.78
N LYS A 6 -6.42 9.97 -12.35
CA LYS A 6 -5.97 11.36 -12.52
C LYS A 6 -5.53 12.02 -11.20
N ASP A 7 -6.26 11.81 -10.11
CA ASP A 7 -5.95 12.43 -8.82
C ASP A 7 -4.52 12.10 -8.34
N TYR A 8 -4.03 10.87 -8.58
CA TYR A 8 -2.65 10.50 -8.25
C TYR A 8 -1.63 11.10 -9.20
N ILE A 9 -1.95 11.17 -10.49
CA ILE A 9 -1.09 11.80 -11.51
C ILE A 9 -0.92 13.29 -11.17
N ASP A 10 -2.01 13.98 -10.86
CA ASP A 10 -2.01 15.40 -10.54
C ASP A 10 -1.24 15.71 -9.25
N LYS A 11 -1.29 14.79 -8.27
CA LYS A 11 -0.46 14.88 -7.06
C LYS A 11 1.03 14.67 -7.33
N ILE A 12 1.41 13.85 -8.30
CA ILE A 12 2.81 13.58 -8.64
C ILE A 12 3.42 14.64 -9.56
N ASN A 13 2.62 15.19 -10.47
CA ASN A 13 3.05 16.13 -11.52
C ASN A 13 3.90 17.31 -10.99
N PRO A 14 3.57 17.97 -9.87
CA PRO A 14 4.39 19.07 -9.34
C PRO A 14 5.83 18.67 -8.98
N PHE A 15 6.06 17.39 -8.71
CA PHE A 15 7.35 16.86 -8.31
C PHE A 15 8.16 16.33 -9.50
N VAL A 16 7.52 16.05 -10.64
CA VAL A 16 8.21 15.61 -11.87
C VAL A 16 9.29 16.62 -12.24
N ASN A 17 10.47 16.13 -12.63
CA ASN A 17 11.66 16.92 -12.91
C ASN A 17 12.26 17.71 -11.73
N LYS A 18 11.67 17.65 -10.54
CA LYS A 18 12.25 18.22 -9.32
C LYS A 18 13.22 17.23 -8.67
N HIS A 19 14.20 17.77 -7.95
CA HIS A 19 15.20 17.01 -7.20
C HIS A 19 14.59 16.46 -5.89
N ILE A 20 13.64 15.53 -6.05
CA ILE A 20 12.93 14.84 -4.98
C ILE A 20 12.54 13.45 -5.48
N ILE A 21 12.68 12.43 -4.64
CA ILE A 21 12.31 11.05 -4.96
C ILE A 21 10.79 10.87 -4.82
N LYS A 22 10.13 10.26 -5.78
CA LYS A 22 8.68 9.99 -5.72
C LYS A 22 8.49 8.57 -5.26
N VAL A 23 7.79 8.37 -4.14
CA VAL A 23 7.59 7.04 -3.57
C VAL A 23 6.10 6.74 -3.49
N LEU A 24 5.67 5.69 -4.18
CA LEU A 24 4.29 5.22 -4.23
C LEU A 24 4.15 4.00 -3.32
N ILE A 25 3.43 4.15 -2.23
CA ILE A 25 3.21 3.09 -1.24
C ILE A 25 1.76 2.65 -1.29
N GLY A 26 1.49 1.36 -1.10
CA GLY A 26 0.12 0.88 -1.00
C GLY A 26 0.05 -0.63 -1.09
N THR A 27 -1.08 -1.21 -0.71
CA THR A 27 -1.22 -2.67 -0.65
C THR A 27 -0.96 -3.36 -2.00
N ARG A 28 -0.62 -4.66 -1.98
CA ARG A 28 -0.44 -5.44 -3.22
C ARG A 28 -1.69 -5.36 -4.07
N ARG A 29 -1.50 -5.24 -5.39
CA ARG A 29 -2.57 -5.11 -6.39
C ARG A 29 -3.45 -3.85 -6.29
N SER A 30 -3.09 -2.83 -5.50
CA SER A 30 -3.80 -1.54 -5.48
C SER A 30 -3.65 -0.67 -6.74
N GLY A 31 -2.82 -1.07 -7.71
CA GLY A 31 -2.62 -0.36 -8.98
C GLY A 31 -1.37 0.53 -9.06
N LYS A 32 -0.41 0.41 -8.12
CA LYS A 32 0.85 1.17 -8.11
C LYS A 32 1.62 1.11 -9.44
N SER A 33 1.91 -0.09 -9.94
CA SER A 33 2.60 -0.32 -11.21
C SER A 33 1.84 0.30 -12.40
N THR A 34 0.50 0.27 -12.35
CA THR A 34 -0.34 0.91 -13.37
C THR A 34 -0.21 2.43 -13.33
N ILE A 35 -0.13 3.04 -12.14
CA ILE A 35 0.13 4.48 -12.00
C ILE A 35 1.53 4.84 -12.52
N LEU A 36 2.56 4.04 -12.23
CA LEU A 36 3.90 4.27 -12.81
C LEU A 36 3.86 4.26 -14.34
N LYS A 37 3.17 3.28 -14.95
CA LYS A 37 2.99 3.24 -16.41
C LYS A 37 2.27 4.48 -16.93
N GLN A 38 1.25 4.97 -16.23
CA GLN A 38 0.54 6.20 -16.61
C GLN A 38 1.45 7.45 -16.53
N ILE A 39 2.35 7.50 -15.54
CA ILE A 39 3.37 8.56 -15.44
C ILE A 39 4.34 8.47 -16.63
N ILE A 40 4.84 7.27 -16.94
CA ILE A 40 5.72 7.03 -18.10
C ILE A 40 5.04 7.47 -19.40
N ASP A 41 3.78 7.07 -19.62
CA ASP A 41 3.01 7.47 -20.80
C ASP A 41 2.84 8.99 -20.87
N SER A 42 2.64 9.66 -19.73
CA SER A 42 2.57 11.12 -19.66
C SER A 42 3.91 11.78 -20.02
N LEU A 43 5.04 11.25 -19.54
CA LEU A 43 6.37 11.76 -19.87
C LEU A 43 6.67 11.64 -21.36
N ILE A 44 6.34 10.49 -21.97
CA ILE A 44 6.50 10.28 -23.41
C ILE A 44 5.64 11.27 -24.21
N LYS A 45 4.39 11.49 -23.78
CA LYS A 45 3.50 12.50 -24.42
C LYS A 45 4.01 13.93 -24.28
N GLN A 46 4.80 14.23 -23.24
CA GLN A 46 5.46 15.52 -23.04
C GLN A 46 6.76 15.66 -23.87
N GLY A 47 7.12 14.65 -24.67
CA GLY A 47 8.29 14.68 -25.55
C GLY A 47 9.57 14.11 -24.93
N ILE A 48 9.49 13.43 -23.77
CA ILE A 48 10.65 12.73 -23.21
C ILE A 48 10.96 11.50 -24.07
N PRO A 49 12.21 11.32 -24.55
CA PRO A 49 12.59 10.15 -25.33
C PRO A 49 12.44 8.87 -24.52
N LYS A 50 12.03 7.77 -25.18
CA LYS A 50 11.78 6.48 -24.50
C LYS A 50 13.07 5.91 -23.93
N GLU A 51 14.20 6.13 -24.60
CA GLU A 51 15.53 5.75 -24.16
C GLU A 51 15.91 6.39 -22.81
N ASN A 52 15.44 7.61 -22.54
CA ASN A 52 15.67 8.29 -21.26
C ASN A 52 14.83 7.71 -20.10
N ILE A 53 13.95 6.74 -20.34
CA ILE A 53 13.08 6.14 -19.34
C ILE A 53 13.50 4.70 -19.09
N VAL A 54 14.00 4.43 -17.88
CA VAL A 54 14.39 3.09 -17.44
C VAL A 54 13.40 2.61 -16.40
N TRP A 55 12.56 1.64 -16.79
CA TRP A 55 11.64 0.97 -15.87
C TRP A 55 12.14 -0.43 -15.53
N MET A 56 12.14 -0.74 -14.23
CA MET A 56 12.59 -2.01 -13.67
C MET A 56 11.50 -2.54 -12.74
N ASN A 57 10.96 -3.72 -13.05
CA ASN A 57 9.98 -4.40 -12.20
C ASN A 57 10.59 -5.68 -11.64
N PHE A 58 10.94 -5.64 -10.36
CA PHE A 58 11.67 -6.73 -9.71
C PHE A 58 10.83 -7.97 -9.44
N GLU A 59 9.53 -7.95 -9.73
CA GLU A 59 8.71 -9.18 -9.77
C GLU A 59 8.83 -9.94 -11.10
N LEU A 60 9.47 -9.37 -12.13
CA LEU A 60 9.70 -10.04 -13.44
C LEU A 60 11.01 -10.82 -13.47
N SER A 61 11.01 -11.92 -14.21
CA SER A 61 12.16 -12.83 -14.36
C SER A 61 13.43 -12.15 -14.83
N ASP A 62 13.31 -11.08 -15.61
CA ASP A 62 14.43 -10.30 -16.16
C ASP A 62 15.32 -9.70 -15.06
N TYR A 63 14.79 -9.57 -13.83
CA TYR A 63 15.47 -8.94 -12.70
C TYR A 63 15.77 -9.91 -11.55
N PHE A 64 15.43 -11.20 -11.66
CA PHE A 64 15.64 -12.18 -10.58
C PHE A 64 17.11 -12.35 -10.21
N GLU A 65 18.00 -12.20 -11.18
CA GLU A 65 19.45 -12.27 -10.97
C GLU A 65 20.01 -11.02 -10.28
N ILE A 66 19.25 -9.93 -10.18
CA ILE A 66 19.63 -8.70 -9.50
C ILE A 66 19.35 -8.84 -8.00
N ASP A 67 20.23 -9.57 -7.33
CA ASP A 67 20.17 -9.88 -5.89
C ASP A 67 21.08 -8.99 -5.04
N SER A 68 21.76 -8.00 -5.64
CA SER A 68 22.73 -7.14 -4.96
C SER A 68 22.81 -5.73 -5.56
N ILE A 69 23.23 -4.76 -4.74
CA ILE A 69 23.43 -3.37 -5.17
C ILE A 69 24.39 -3.25 -6.34
N LYS A 70 25.43 -4.10 -6.39
CA LYS A 70 26.46 -4.06 -7.42
C LYS A 70 25.87 -4.44 -8.79
N LYS A 71 25.12 -5.54 -8.84
CA LYS A 71 24.44 -5.97 -10.08
C LYS A 71 23.40 -4.94 -10.53
N LEU A 72 22.68 -4.32 -9.59
CA LEU A 72 21.72 -3.26 -9.92
C LEU A 72 22.43 -2.03 -10.49
N GLU A 73 23.55 -1.61 -9.89
CA GLU A 73 24.36 -0.49 -10.38
C GLU A 73 24.91 -0.77 -11.78
N GLU A 74 25.49 -1.96 -12.01
CA GLU A 74 25.98 -2.39 -13.32
C GLU A 74 24.87 -2.39 -14.37
N PHE A 75 23.68 -2.88 -14.03
CA PHE A 75 22.53 -2.88 -14.91
C PHE A 75 22.09 -1.45 -15.29
N ILE A 76 21.96 -0.56 -14.30
CA ILE A 76 21.56 0.84 -14.57
C ILE A 76 22.64 1.54 -15.40
N ALA A 77 23.92 1.37 -15.06
CA ALA A 77 25.03 1.97 -15.78
C ALA A 77 25.02 1.54 -17.26
N HIS A 78 24.87 0.25 -17.55
CA HIS A 78 24.76 -0.26 -18.92
C HIS A 78 23.50 0.28 -19.63
N LYS A 79 22.34 0.32 -18.96
CA LYS A 79 21.10 0.84 -19.56
C LYS A 79 21.10 2.33 -19.83
N THR A 80 21.95 3.08 -19.14
CA THR A 80 22.03 4.54 -19.23
C THR A 80 23.28 5.02 -19.95
N GLU A 81 24.09 4.09 -20.45
CA GLU A 81 25.31 4.39 -21.19
C GLU A 81 24.99 5.19 -22.45
N ASN A 82 25.71 6.29 -22.66
CA ASN A 82 25.56 7.19 -23.81
C ASN A 82 24.19 7.90 -23.95
N ILE A 83 23.34 7.86 -22.91
CA ILE A 83 22.06 8.59 -22.92
C ILE A 83 22.30 10.05 -22.51
N GLY A 84 21.97 10.97 -23.41
CA GLY A 84 22.05 12.40 -23.17
C GLY A 84 20.87 12.92 -22.35
N GLY A 85 21.13 13.94 -21.53
CA GLY A 85 20.10 14.62 -20.75
C GLY A 85 19.61 13.83 -19.53
N LYS A 86 18.45 14.24 -19.01
CA LYS A 86 17.87 13.71 -17.77
C LYS A 86 17.33 12.30 -17.96
N ILE A 87 17.61 11.41 -17.00
CA ILE A 87 17.17 10.01 -17.02
C ILE A 87 16.08 9.82 -15.96
N TYR A 88 15.02 9.10 -16.31
CA TYR A 88 13.91 8.79 -15.42
C TYR A 88 14.00 7.31 -15.01
N LEU A 89 14.28 7.07 -13.73
CA LEU A 89 14.40 5.73 -13.17
C LEU A 89 13.12 5.37 -12.42
N PHE A 90 12.47 4.30 -12.88
CA PHE A 90 11.28 3.73 -12.26
C PHE A 90 11.61 2.36 -11.69
N PHE A 91 11.51 2.23 -10.36
CA PHE A 91 11.77 0.99 -9.64
C PHE A 91 10.48 0.46 -9.04
N ASP A 92 9.99 -0.67 -9.54
CA ASP A 92 8.77 -1.31 -9.08
C ASP A 92 9.10 -2.49 -8.17
N GLU A 93 8.66 -2.43 -6.91
CA GLU A 93 8.94 -3.42 -5.84
C GLU A 93 10.46 -3.64 -5.57
N ILE A 94 11.25 -2.55 -5.57
CA ILE A 94 12.72 -2.56 -5.38
C ILE A 94 13.19 -3.22 -4.07
N GLN A 95 12.31 -3.35 -3.07
CA GLN A 95 12.67 -3.87 -1.75
C GLN A 95 13.18 -5.31 -1.71
N VAL A 96 13.14 -6.03 -2.84
CA VAL A 96 13.77 -7.35 -2.97
C VAL A 96 15.29 -7.28 -3.04
N VAL A 97 15.87 -6.15 -3.46
CA VAL A 97 17.32 -5.96 -3.60
C VAL A 97 17.88 -5.47 -2.26
N PRO A 98 18.77 -6.20 -1.55
CA PRO A 98 19.31 -5.72 -0.28
C PRO A 98 20.09 -4.40 -0.42
N GLN A 99 19.94 -3.48 0.53
CA GLN A 99 20.67 -2.19 0.59
C GLN A 99 20.47 -1.24 -0.61
N TRP A 100 19.40 -1.42 -1.38
CA TRP A 100 19.05 -0.60 -2.54
C TRP A 100 19.01 0.91 -2.26
N GLU A 101 18.71 1.31 -1.03
CA GLU A 101 18.64 2.69 -0.53
C GLU A 101 19.93 3.47 -0.78
N LYS A 102 21.08 2.81 -0.57
CA LYS A 102 22.40 3.42 -0.77
C LYS A 102 22.60 3.77 -2.24
N LEU A 103 22.13 2.90 -3.12
CA LEU A 103 22.23 3.10 -4.56
C LEU A 103 21.30 4.23 -5.02
N ILE A 104 20.05 4.23 -4.54
CA ILE A 104 19.11 5.33 -4.82
C ILE A 104 19.67 6.66 -4.35
N ASN A 105 20.26 6.73 -3.16
CA ASN A 105 20.94 7.93 -2.67
C ASN A 105 22.10 8.37 -3.56
N SER A 106 22.90 7.43 -4.06
CA SER A 106 24.01 7.70 -4.98
C SER A 106 23.50 8.29 -6.29
N TYR A 107 22.48 7.69 -6.92
CA TYR A 107 21.87 8.22 -8.15
C TYR A 107 21.17 9.56 -7.93
N PHE A 108 20.49 9.71 -6.80
CA PHE A 108 19.87 10.97 -6.42
C PHE A 108 20.92 12.09 -6.36
N ALA A 109 22.08 11.86 -5.72
CA ALA A 109 23.16 12.84 -5.61
C ALA A 109 23.81 13.25 -6.95
N LYS A 110 23.62 12.49 -8.03
CA LYS A 110 24.15 12.82 -9.37
C LYS A 110 23.32 13.88 -10.11
N GLU A 111 22.17 14.30 -9.57
CA GLU A 111 21.23 15.33 -10.06
C GLU A 111 20.60 15.12 -11.46
N ASN A 112 21.21 14.30 -12.33
CA ASN A 112 20.72 13.99 -13.67
C ASN A 112 19.60 12.92 -13.70
N TYR A 113 19.14 12.47 -12.54
CA TYR A 113 18.15 11.40 -12.41
C TYR A 113 16.86 11.90 -11.77
N ASP A 114 15.73 11.51 -12.36
CA ASP A 114 14.40 11.62 -11.76
C ASP A 114 13.95 10.23 -11.29
N ILE A 115 13.68 10.06 -10.00
CA ILE A 115 13.57 8.74 -9.37
C ILE A 115 12.16 8.49 -8.85
N TYR A 116 11.58 7.37 -9.25
CA TYR A 116 10.26 6.88 -8.88
C TYR A 116 10.39 5.47 -8.31
N ILE A 117 9.78 5.23 -7.14
CA ILE A 117 9.88 3.96 -6.43
C ILE A 117 8.48 3.52 -6.02
N THR A 118 8.17 2.24 -6.12
CA THR A 118 6.97 1.66 -5.48
C THR A 118 7.35 0.69 -4.37
N GLY A 119 6.43 0.50 -3.43
CA GLY A 119 6.49 -0.59 -2.48
C GLY A 119 5.11 -1.03 -2.00
N SER A 120 4.93 -2.33 -1.86
CA SER A 120 3.71 -2.92 -1.30
C SER A 120 3.54 -2.74 0.22
N ASN A 121 4.55 -2.19 0.90
CA ASN A 121 4.60 -2.10 2.35
C ASN A 121 5.22 -0.76 2.78
N SER A 122 4.53 -0.03 3.66
CA SER A 122 4.93 1.30 4.11
C SER A 122 6.21 1.32 4.96
N LYS A 123 6.66 0.15 5.44
CA LYS A 123 7.97 0.01 6.07
C LYS A 123 9.11 0.40 5.11
N LEU A 124 8.85 0.42 3.80
CA LEU A 124 9.78 0.91 2.78
C LEU A 124 10.35 2.30 3.08
N LEU A 125 9.65 3.15 3.84
CA LEU A 125 10.13 4.49 4.22
C LEU A 125 10.29 4.68 5.73
N SER A 126 10.19 3.61 6.53
CA SER A 126 10.27 3.71 7.99
C SER A 126 11.63 3.28 8.55
N GLY A 127 12.03 3.85 9.68
CA GLY A 127 13.27 3.47 10.35
C GLY A 127 14.51 3.90 9.58
N GLU A 128 15.45 2.97 9.34
CA GLU A 128 16.72 3.25 8.66
C GLU A 128 16.54 3.82 7.24
N PHE A 129 15.46 3.45 6.54
CA PHE A 129 15.10 3.99 5.23
C PHE A 129 14.87 5.50 5.23
N ALA A 130 14.09 6.00 6.20
CA ALA A 130 13.86 7.44 6.36
C ALA A 130 15.18 8.18 6.61
N THR A 131 16.09 7.56 7.37
CA THR A 131 17.43 8.08 7.63
C THR A 131 18.23 8.19 6.35
N TYR A 132 18.24 7.15 5.51
CA TYR A 132 18.98 7.15 4.24
C TYR A 132 18.48 8.22 3.27
N LEU A 133 17.16 8.32 3.05
CA LEU A 133 16.62 9.32 2.13
C LEU A 133 16.60 10.73 2.75
N SER A 134 16.72 10.86 4.08
CA SER A 134 16.84 12.13 4.82
C SER A 134 15.76 13.17 4.47
N GLY A 135 14.52 12.72 4.25
CA GLY A 135 13.40 13.59 3.86
C GLY A 135 13.42 14.09 2.42
N ARG A 136 14.31 13.57 1.55
CA ARG A 136 14.43 13.95 0.13
C ARG A 136 13.47 13.18 -0.77
N TYR A 137 12.28 12.91 -0.26
CA TYR A 137 11.24 12.19 -0.97
C TYR A 137 9.86 12.81 -0.71
N VAL A 138 8.95 12.59 -1.66
CA VAL A 138 7.52 12.76 -1.49
C VAL A 138 6.87 11.39 -1.52
N GLU A 139 6.06 11.11 -0.50
CA GLU A 139 5.30 9.87 -0.38
C GLU A 139 3.88 10.09 -0.90
N LEU A 140 3.41 9.15 -1.71
CA LEU A 140 2.04 9.08 -2.19
C LEU A 140 1.44 7.72 -1.85
N ASN A 141 0.42 7.72 -1.00
CA ASN A 141 -0.30 6.52 -0.61
C ASN A 141 -1.37 6.17 -1.65
N ILE A 142 -1.23 4.99 -2.26
CA ILE A 142 -2.08 4.44 -3.31
C ILE A 142 -3.07 3.46 -2.69
N TYR A 143 -4.32 3.88 -2.63
CA TYR A 143 -5.42 3.08 -2.11
C TYR A 143 -6.08 2.26 -3.22
N PRO A 144 -6.78 1.17 -2.88
CA PRO A 144 -7.77 0.56 -3.77
C PRO A 144 -8.76 1.61 -4.30
N PHE A 145 -9.47 1.28 -5.37
CA PHE A 145 -10.35 2.22 -6.06
C PHE A 145 -11.38 2.80 -5.10
N SER A 146 -11.52 4.12 -5.16
CA SER A 146 -12.66 4.82 -4.58
C SER A 146 -13.96 4.34 -5.21
N PHE A 147 -15.09 4.69 -4.60
CA PHE A 147 -16.37 4.42 -5.24
C PHE A 147 -16.48 5.16 -6.59
N ARG A 148 -15.90 6.35 -6.73
CA ARG A 148 -15.84 7.07 -8.01
C ARG A 148 -15.07 6.27 -9.06
N GLU A 149 -13.87 5.79 -8.73
CA GLU A 149 -13.06 5.00 -9.65
C GLU A 149 -13.71 3.65 -9.98
N TYR A 150 -14.47 3.06 -9.05
CA TYR A 150 -15.31 1.89 -9.31
C TYR A 150 -16.37 2.21 -10.37
N LEU A 151 -17.10 3.33 -10.24
CA LEU A 151 -18.08 3.77 -11.22
C LEU A 151 -17.44 4.01 -12.59
N ASP A 152 -16.29 4.69 -12.62
CA ASP A 152 -15.54 4.97 -13.85
C ASP A 152 -15.10 3.68 -14.56
N TYR A 153 -14.65 2.68 -13.80
CA TYR A 153 -14.21 1.39 -14.36
C TYR A 153 -15.35 0.63 -15.05
N TYR A 154 -16.53 0.59 -14.43
CA TYR A 154 -17.71 -0.10 -14.99
C TYR A 154 -18.55 0.81 -15.90
N GLU A 155 -18.07 2.01 -16.21
CA GLU A 155 -18.77 3.01 -17.05
C GLU A 155 -20.19 3.34 -16.54
N ILE A 156 -20.36 3.36 -15.21
CA ILE A 156 -21.66 3.55 -14.57
C ILE A 156 -22.00 5.03 -14.49
N THR A 157 -23.06 5.42 -15.19
CA THR A 157 -23.53 6.81 -15.24
C THR A 157 -24.88 7.02 -14.51
N SER A 158 -25.50 5.96 -14.02
CA SER A 158 -26.79 6.00 -13.31
C SER A 158 -26.89 4.87 -12.27
N ASP A 159 -27.95 4.87 -11.46
CA ASP A 159 -28.19 3.89 -10.39
C ASP A 159 -27.03 3.73 -9.39
N PHE A 160 -26.48 4.87 -8.95
CA PHE A 160 -25.36 4.89 -8.00
C PHE A 160 -25.66 4.15 -6.69
N LYS A 161 -26.93 4.11 -6.26
CA LYS A 161 -27.33 3.45 -5.02
C LYS A 161 -27.09 1.94 -5.09
N SER A 162 -27.57 1.27 -6.14
CA SER A 162 -27.38 -0.18 -6.28
C SER A 162 -25.91 -0.54 -6.43
N HIS A 163 -25.16 0.27 -7.20
CA HIS A 163 -23.73 0.06 -7.37
C HIS A 163 -22.92 0.35 -6.10
N PHE A 164 -23.39 1.28 -5.26
CA PHE A 164 -22.79 1.50 -3.95
C PHE A 164 -22.93 0.25 -3.07
N TYR A 165 -24.12 -0.37 -3.01
CA TYR A 165 -24.30 -1.63 -2.28
C TYR A 165 -23.42 -2.76 -2.82
N ARG A 166 -23.22 -2.85 -4.14
CA ARG A 166 -22.25 -3.80 -4.72
C ARG A 166 -20.82 -3.48 -4.31
N TYR A 167 -20.42 -2.20 -4.34
CA TYR A 167 -19.10 -1.76 -3.87
C TYR A 167 -18.85 -2.12 -2.40
N LEU A 168 -19.88 -2.12 -1.55
CA LEU A 168 -19.75 -2.57 -0.16
C LEU A 168 -19.37 -4.06 -0.05
N GLU A 169 -19.73 -4.88 -1.04
CA GLU A 169 -19.42 -6.31 -1.04
C GLU A 169 -18.15 -6.63 -1.82
N ASP A 170 -18.01 -6.02 -3.00
CA ASP A 170 -16.91 -6.22 -3.93
C ASP A 170 -15.60 -5.60 -3.43
N GLY A 171 -15.69 -4.48 -2.71
CA GLY A 171 -14.55 -3.63 -2.42
C GLY A 171 -14.06 -2.84 -3.63
N GLY A 172 -12.89 -2.21 -3.46
CA GLY A 172 -12.22 -1.39 -4.46
C GLY A 172 -10.97 -2.03 -5.07
N MET A 173 -10.69 -3.31 -4.79
CA MET A 173 -9.45 -3.94 -5.25
C MET A 173 -9.43 -4.11 -6.78
N PRO A 174 -8.59 -3.39 -7.54
CA PRO A 174 -8.69 -3.36 -9.00
C PRO A 174 -8.52 -4.72 -9.68
N SER A 175 -7.68 -5.58 -9.11
CA SER A 175 -7.40 -6.91 -9.66
C SER A 175 -8.58 -7.89 -9.60
N THR A 176 -9.68 -7.52 -8.94
CA THR A 176 -10.84 -8.38 -8.74
C THR A 176 -12.04 -7.96 -9.58
N PHE A 177 -11.94 -6.85 -10.32
CA PHE A 177 -13.07 -6.25 -11.02
C PHE A 177 -13.52 -7.02 -12.27
N ASP A 178 -12.65 -7.84 -12.86
CA ASP A 178 -13.00 -8.72 -13.97
C ASP A 178 -13.75 -10.00 -13.50
N TYR A 179 -13.96 -10.17 -12.20
CA TYR A 179 -14.59 -11.35 -11.60
C TYR A 179 -15.91 -10.98 -10.91
N ASN A 180 -16.74 -11.98 -10.62
CA ASN A 180 -18.05 -11.77 -9.98
C ASN A 180 -18.33 -12.86 -8.93
N GLY A 181 -19.25 -12.58 -8.00
CA GLY A 181 -19.76 -13.56 -7.03
C GLY A 181 -18.67 -14.30 -6.26
N GLU A 182 -18.76 -15.63 -6.23
CA GLU A 182 -17.83 -16.50 -5.49
C GLU A 182 -16.40 -16.43 -6.02
N ASP A 183 -16.19 -16.29 -7.33
CA ASP A 183 -14.84 -16.20 -7.92
C ASP A 183 -14.12 -14.95 -7.41
N LYS A 184 -14.82 -13.81 -7.36
CA LYS A 184 -14.30 -12.57 -6.77
C LYS A 184 -13.91 -12.77 -5.30
N ARG A 185 -14.78 -13.44 -4.53
CA ARG A 185 -14.55 -13.74 -3.11
C ARG A 185 -13.29 -14.61 -2.91
N LEU A 186 -13.12 -15.65 -3.72
CA LEU A 186 -11.95 -16.53 -3.66
C LEU A 186 -10.66 -15.76 -3.94
N ILE A 187 -10.64 -14.92 -4.99
CA ILE A 187 -9.46 -14.13 -5.34
C ILE A 187 -9.10 -13.12 -4.24
N LEU A 188 -10.10 -12.50 -3.60
CA LEU A 188 -9.88 -11.63 -2.45
C LEU A 188 -9.25 -12.38 -1.26
N ILE A 189 -9.71 -13.60 -0.98
CA ILE A 189 -9.14 -14.46 0.06
C ILE A 189 -7.69 -14.82 -0.26
N ASP A 190 -7.42 -15.24 -1.50
CA ASP A 190 -6.06 -15.61 -1.92
C ASP A 190 -5.11 -14.42 -1.90
N LEU A 191 -5.58 -13.25 -2.32
CA LEU A 191 -4.80 -12.02 -2.23
C LEU A 191 -4.50 -11.66 -0.77
N TYR A 192 -5.50 -11.70 0.11
CA TYR A 192 -5.32 -11.45 1.53
C TYR A 192 -4.30 -12.43 2.14
N ASN A 193 -4.46 -13.73 1.88
CA ASN A 193 -3.55 -14.77 2.36
C ASN A 193 -2.11 -14.54 1.87
N SER A 194 -1.95 -14.11 0.61
CA SER A 194 -0.64 -13.78 0.04
C SER A 194 0.03 -12.60 0.75
N ILE A 195 -0.73 -11.52 1.02
CA ILE A 195 -0.25 -10.35 1.76
C ILE A 195 0.14 -10.76 3.18
N VAL A 196 -0.71 -11.49 3.88
CA VAL A 196 -0.44 -11.98 5.24
C VAL A 196 0.82 -12.86 5.28
N LEU A 197 0.97 -13.77 4.32
CA LEU A 197 2.13 -14.64 4.29
C LEU A 197 3.42 -13.87 3.98
N LYS A 198 3.47 -13.13 2.86
CA LYS A 198 4.69 -12.52 2.35
C LYS A 198 5.06 -11.24 3.11
N ASP A 199 4.10 -10.34 3.31
CA ASP A 199 4.38 -8.99 3.77
C ASP A 199 4.33 -8.87 5.31
N ILE A 200 3.73 -9.85 5.99
CA ILE A 200 3.58 -9.87 7.45
C ILE A 200 4.36 -11.03 8.08
N ILE A 201 4.00 -12.29 7.76
CA ILE A 201 4.55 -13.47 8.47
C ILE A 201 6.05 -13.64 8.16
N GLN A 202 6.41 -13.77 6.89
CA GLN A 202 7.79 -13.98 6.46
C GLN A 202 8.66 -12.77 6.82
N ARG A 203 8.18 -11.56 6.55
CA ARG A 203 8.94 -10.32 6.75
C ARG A 203 9.27 -10.03 8.21
N ASN A 204 8.40 -10.41 9.14
CA ASN A 204 8.56 -10.12 10.57
C ASN A 204 8.88 -11.38 11.41
N ASN A 205 9.15 -12.51 10.75
CA ASN A 205 9.40 -13.82 11.40
C ASN A 205 8.33 -14.16 12.47
N VAL A 206 7.06 -13.99 12.10
CA VAL A 206 5.94 -14.19 13.03
C VAL A 206 5.85 -15.66 13.43
N LYS A 207 6.01 -15.95 14.72
CA LYS A 207 5.95 -17.31 15.27
C LYS A 207 4.52 -17.83 15.49
N ASN A 208 3.62 -16.97 15.99
CA ASN A 208 2.24 -17.36 16.32
C ASN A 208 1.26 -16.84 15.27
N VAL A 209 1.10 -17.62 14.19
CA VAL A 209 0.24 -17.27 13.06
C VAL A 209 -1.25 -17.34 13.41
N ASP A 210 -1.68 -18.30 14.24
CA ASP A 210 -3.09 -18.40 14.70
C ASP A 210 -3.51 -17.13 15.46
N LEU A 211 -2.66 -16.66 16.37
CA LEU A 211 -2.95 -15.43 17.11
C LEU A 211 -2.96 -14.20 16.21
N LEU A 212 -2.04 -14.12 15.24
CA LEU A 212 -2.03 -13.04 14.24
C LEU A 212 -3.38 -13.00 13.50
N ASP A 213 -3.86 -14.14 13.00
CA ASP A 213 -5.15 -14.23 12.29
C ASP A 213 -6.32 -13.84 13.21
N ARG A 214 -6.35 -14.32 14.45
CA ARG A 214 -7.39 -13.95 15.44
C ARG A 214 -7.43 -12.45 15.69
N ILE A 215 -6.26 -11.81 15.84
CA ILE A 215 -6.18 -10.36 16.05
C ILE A 215 -6.65 -9.64 14.78
N MET A 216 -6.22 -10.05 13.58
CA MET A 216 -6.67 -9.41 12.34
C MET A 216 -8.20 -9.52 12.17
N ARG A 217 -8.79 -10.69 12.42
CA ARG A 217 -10.25 -10.87 12.42
C ARG A 217 -10.93 -9.97 13.45
N PHE A 218 -10.37 -9.85 14.66
CA PHE A 218 -10.88 -8.92 15.66
C PHE A 218 -10.87 -7.46 15.13
N VAL A 219 -9.80 -7.04 14.47
CA VAL A 219 -9.73 -5.71 13.84
C VAL A 219 -10.81 -5.56 12.75
N MET A 220 -10.99 -6.56 11.88
CA MET A 220 -12.03 -6.54 10.84
C MET A 220 -13.45 -6.43 11.41
N TYR A 221 -13.75 -7.13 12.51
CA TYR A 221 -15.04 -7.02 13.19
C TYR A 221 -15.25 -5.64 13.82
N ASN A 222 -14.17 -5.00 14.27
CA ASN A 222 -14.19 -3.73 15.00
C ASN A 222 -13.67 -2.54 14.16
N ILE A 223 -13.75 -2.62 12.83
CA ILE A 223 -13.41 -1.46 11.98
C ILE A 223 -14.19 -0.22 12.42
N SER A 224 -13.53 0.94 12.40
CA SER A 224 -14.10 2.24 12.78
C SER A 224 -14.53 2.35 14.25
N GLN A 225 -14.34 1.30 15.06
CA GLN A 225 -14.60 1.32 16.49
C GLN A 225 -13.30 1.51 17.27
N PRO A 226 -13.28 2.35 18.32
CA PRO A 226 -12.09 2.52 19.12
C PRO A 226 -11.86 1.29 20.02
N PHE A 227 -10.66 0.73 19.98
CA PHE A 227 -10.25 -0.31 20.92
C PHE A 227 -8.81 -0.07 21.38
N SER A 228 -8.40 -0.80 22.43
CA SER A 228 -7.03 -0.78 22.93
C SER A 228 -6.43 -2.18 22.97
N ALA A 229 -5.14 -2.29 22.68
CA ALA A 229 -4.43 -3.57 22.76
C ALA A 229 -4.52 -4.19 24.16
N ASN A 230 -4.63 -3.35 25.21
CA ASN A 230 -4.85 -3.79 26.58
C ASN A 230 -6.19 -4.52 26.77
N LYS A 231 -7.27 -4.09 26.11
CA LYS A 231 -8.57 -4.78 26.15
C LYS A 231 -8.47 -6.15 25.48
N ILE A 232 -7.79 -6.23 24.33
CA ILE A 232 -7.52 -7.50 23.64
C ILE A 232 -6.71 -8.44 24.53
N HIS A 233 -5.62 -7.96 25.12
CA HIS A 233 -4.77 -8.73 26.02
C HIS A 233 -5.53 -9.29 27.23
N LYS A 234 -6.34 -8.45 27.90
CA LYS A 234 -7.15 -8.89 29.04
C LYS A 234 -8.12 -10.02 28.67
N ARG A 235 -8.73 -9.94 27.48
CA ARG A 235 -9.62 -10.99 26.97
C ARG A 235 -8.86 -12.29 26.68
N LEU A 236 -7.74 -12.21 25.97
CA LEU A 236 -6.91 -13.38 25.66
C LEU A 236 -6.33 -14.07 26.92
N LYS A 237 -6.02 -13.29 27.95
CA LYS A 237 -5.56 -13.83 29.25
C LYS A 237 -6.64 -14.65 29.95
N GLN A 238 -7.92 -14.30 29.78
CA GLN A 238 -9.04 -15.11 30.32
C GLN A 238 -9.09 -16.49 29.66
N ASP A 239 -8.70 -16.59 28.39
CA ASP A 239 -8.62 -17.84 27.62
C ASP A 239 -7.28 -18.57 27.81
N MET A 240 -6.52 -18.25 28.87
CA MET A 240 -5.21 -18.84 29.22
C MET A 240 -4.10 -18.65 28.18
N VAL A 241 -4.21 -17.67 27.27
CA VAL A 241 -3.14 -17.32 26.33
C VAL A 241 -2.15 -16.36 27.01
N SER A 242 -0.93 -16.84 27.30
CA SER A 242 0.14 -16.00 27.85
C SER A 242 0.85 -15.22 26.73
N LEU A 243 0.64 -13.91 26.69
CA LEU A 243 1.15 -13.01 25.66
C LEU A 243 1.43 -11.63 26.26
N SER A 244 2.48 -10.94 25.80
CA SER A 244 2.67 -9.53 26.13
C SER A 244 1.74 -8.61 25.33
N VAL A 245 1.32 -7.49 25.92
CA VAL A 245 0.60 -6.43 25.18
C VAL A 245 1.42 -5.93 23.98
N ASN A 246 2.75 -5.88 24.11
CA ASN A 246 3.67 -5.48 23.05
C ASN A 246 3.53 -6.36 21.80
N THR A 247 3.24 -7.66 21.94
CA THR A 247 3.03 -8.53 20.79
C THR A 247 1.80 -8.12 19.99
N ILE A 248 0.73 -7.68 20.66
CA ILE A 248 -0.49 -7.18 20.00
C ILE A 248 -0.18 -5.89 19.24
N TYR A 249 0.52 -4.95 19.87
CA TYR A 249 0.94 -3.71 19.20
C TYR A 249 1.83 -4.00 17.99
N ASN A 250 2.75 -4.95 18.09
CA ASN A 250 3.58 -5.36 16.97
C ASN A 250 2.72 -5.92 15.82
N TYR A 251 1.73 -6.76 16.10
CA TYR A 251 0.84 -7.29 15.04
C TYR A 251 0.01 -6.20 14.38
N LEU A 252 -0.58 -5.29 15.16
CA LEU A 252 -1.29 -4.12 14.64
C LEU A 252 -0.37 -3.28 13.73
N LYS A 253 0.89 -3.08 14.16
CA LYS A 253 1.89 -2.38 13.36
C LYS A 253 2.28 -3.15 12.10
N TYR A 254 2.33 -4.48 12.14
CA TYR A 254 2.61 -5.29 10.94
C TYR A 254 1.48 -5.17 9.91
N PHE A 255 0.21 -5.16 10.35
CA PHE A 255 -0.93 -4.95 9.46
C PHE A 255 -0.92 -3.55 8.84
N GLU A 256 -0.59 -2.52 9.63
CA GLU A 256 -0.45 -1.15 9.14
C GLU A 256 0.70 -1.03 8.12
N ASN A 257 1.85 -1.64 8.43
CA ASN A 257 3.00 -1.65 7.53
C ASN A 257 2.66 -2.35 6.20
N ALA A 258 1.88 -3.43 6.23
CA ALA A 258 1.39 -4.12 5.02
C ALA A 258 0.25 -3.37 4.29
N CYS A 259 -0.11 -2.15 4.73
CA CYS A 259 -1.22 -1.36 4.19
C CYS A 259 -2.55 -2.12 4.18
N LEU A 260 -2.75 -3.06 5.12
CA LEU A 260 -4.04 -3.75 5.30
C LEU A 260 -4.99 -2.95 6.18
N ILE A 261 -4.45 -2.21 7.15
CA ILE A 261 -5.21 -1.33 8.03
C ILE A 261 -4.53 0.03 8.17
N TYR A 262 -5.30 1.03 8.58
CA TYR A 262 -4.86 2.39 8.84
C TYR A 262 -5.34 2.82 10.23
N GLN A 263 -4.43 3.37 11.01
CA GLN A 263 -4.68 3.81 12.38
C GLN A 263 -5.06 5.29 12.38
N LEU A 264 -6.18 5.62 13.01
CA LEU A 264 -6.53 7.00 13.34
C LEU A 264 -6.16 7.28 14.79
N LYS A 265 -5.16 8.13 14.96
CA LYS A 265 -4.75 8.67 16.26
C LYS A 265 -5.70 9.79 16.67
N ARG A 266 -5.86 9.96 17.98
CA ARG A 266 -6.66 11.03 18.55
C ARG A 266 -5.82 12.29 18.72
N GLU A 267 -6.26 13.38 18.12
CA GLU A 267 -5.64 14.71 18.22
C GLU A 267 -6.13 15.53 19.43
N ASP A 268 -7.28 15.15 20.03
CA ASP A 268 -7.93 15.89 21.13
C ASP A 268 -7.38 15.56 22.54
N LEU A 269 -6.24 14.87 22.63
CA LEU A 269 -5.69 14.37 23.89
C LEU A 269 -4.76 15.40 24.56
N GLN A 270 -5.05 15.73 25.83
CA GLN A 270 -4.20 16.59 26.67
C GLN A 270 -3.68 15.88 27.92
N GLY A 271 -2.46 16.23 28.34
CA GLY A 271 -1.83 15.73 29.55
C GLY A 271 -1.72 14.20 29.59
N LYS A 272 -2.06 13.58 30.73
CA LYS A 272 -1.99 12.11 30.91
C LYS A 272 -2.87 11.33 29.93
N ARG A 273 -3.85 11.96 29.27
CA ARG A 273 -4.72 11.31 28.27
C ARG A 273 -3.97 10.98 26.98
N ILE A 274 -2.86 11.66 26.68
CA ILE A 274 -1.97 11.36 25.54
C ILE A 274 -1.45 9.91 25.62
N LEU A 275 -1.34 9.35 26.84
CA LEU A 275 -0.87 7.99 27.06
C LEU A 275 -1.97 6.92 26.88
N LYS A 276 -3.21 7.29 26.54
CA LYS A 276 -4.29 6.33 26.27
C LYS A 276 -4.29 5.90 24.81
N TYR A 277 -4.01 4.62 24.59
CA TYR A 277 -4.10 3.95 23.29
C TYR A 277 -5.55 3.46 23.03
N ASP A 278 -6.53 4.36 22.92
CA ASP A 278 -7.87 4.04 22.40
C ASP A 278 -7.97 4.57 20.96
N GLU A 279 -7.61 3.73 20.01
CA GLU A 279 -7.40 4.09 18.60
C GLU A 279 -8.44 3.42 17.72
N LYS A 280 -8.78 4.09 16.62
CA LYS A 280 -9.64 3.50 15.59
C LYS A 280 -8.77 2.93 14.47
N TYR A 281 -9.16 1.78 13.95
CA TYR A 281 -8.52 1.18 12.79
C TYR A 281 -9.52 1.03 11.65
N TYR A 282 -9.03 1.26 10.44
CA TYR A 282 -9.80 1.18 9.21
C TYR A 282 -9.12 0.19 8.27
N ILE A 283 -9.89 -0.65 7.57
CA ILE A 283 -9.35 -1.61 6.60
C ILE A 283 -9.13 -0.91 5.26
N CYS A 284 -8.09 -1.30 4.52
CA CYS A 284 -7.76 -0.70 3.24
C CYS A 284 -8.78 -0.97 2.14
N ASP A 285 -9.49 -2.10 2.23
CA ASP A 285 -10.49 -2.53 1.27
C ASP A 285 -11.62 -3.30 1.97
N LEU A 286 -12.86 -2.93 1.69
CA LEU A 286 -14.04 -3.57 2.27
C LEU A 286 -14.30 -4.96 1.69
N GLY A 287 -13.81 -5.26 0.49
CA GLY A 287 -13.88 -6.57 -0.14
C GLY A 287 -13.14 -7.62 0.68
N PHE A 288 -11.98 -7.28 1.26
CA PHE A 288 -11.29 -8.18 2.20
C PHE A 288 -12.16 -8.51 3.41
N ARG A 289 -12.75 -7.50 4.04
CA ARG A 289 -13.66 -7.70 5.18
C ARG A 289 -14.84 -8.60 4.80
N GLN A 290 -15.48 -8.31 3.66
CA GLN A 290 -16.62 -9.09 3.19
C GLN A 290 -16.23 -10.54 2.91
N ALA A 291 -15.09 -10.76 2.27
CA ALA A 291 -14.65 -12.10 1.89
C ALA A 291 -14.28 -12.98 3.10
N ILE A 292 -13.77 -12.38 4.18
CA ILE A 292 -13.22 -13.11 5.34
C ILE A 292 -14.22 -13.24 6.50
N ILE A 293 -14.98 -12.18 6.79
CA ILE A 293 -15.94 -12.15 7.90
C ILE A 293 -17.38 -11.85 7.48
N GLY A 294 -17.60 -11.37 6.25
CA GLY A 294 -18.90 -10.96 5.74
C GLY A 294 -19.51 -9.77 6.49
N ASN A 295 -20.83 -9.66 6.42
CA ASN A 295 -21.66 -8.72 7.18
C ASN A 295 -21.45 -7.22 6.87
N ASN A 296 -20.84 -6.83 5.75
CA ASN A 296 -20.66 -5.40 5.44
C ASN A 296 -21.99 -4.63 5.40
N GLN A 297 -23.03 -5.21 4.80
CA GLN A 297 -24.36 -4.58 4.79
C GLN A 297 -25.02 -4.49 6.17
N ARG A 298 -24.76 -5.44 7.07
CA ARG A 298 -25.32 -5.43 8.44
C ARG A 298 -24.64 -4.36 9.30
N ASP A 299 -23.34 -4.16 9.11
CA ASP A 299 -22.53 -3.17 9.85
C ASP A 299 -22.38 -1.85 9.08
N ILE A 300 -23.42 -1.43 8.35
CA ILE A 300 -23.36 -0.33 7.37
C ILE A 300 -22.74 0.95 7.92
N THR A 301 -23.04 1.32 9.16
CA THR A 301 -22.52 2.55 9.80
C THR A 301 -21.00 2.53 9.87
N ARG A 302 -20.40 1.39 10.23
CA ARG A 302 -18.94 1.25 10.35
C ARG A 302 -18.30 1.20 8.97
N VAL A 303 -18.94 0.50 8.04
CA VAL A 303 -18.48 0.36 6.66
C VAL A 303 -18.44 1.72 5.95
N ILE A 304 -19.48 2.54 6.10
CA ILE A 304 -19.51 3.90 5.54
C ILE A 304 -18.43 4.78 6.19
N GLU A 305 -18.26 4.74 7.51
CA GLU A 305 -17.19 5.50 8.17
C GLU A 305 -15.81 5.11 7.61
N ASN A 306 -15.57 3.82 7.34
CA ASN A 306 -14.34 3.36 6.70
C ASN A 306 -14.14 3.91 5.29
N ILE A 307 -15.20 3.94 4.47
CA ILE A 307 -15.13 4.52 3.11
C ILE A 307 -14.77 6.01 3.22
N VAL A 308 -15.49 6.76 4.05
CA VAL A 308 -15.25 8.19 4.24
C VAL A 308 -13.84 8.45 4.74
N TYR A 309 -13.34 7.65 5.69
CA TYR A 309 -11.97 7.77 6.17
C TYR A 309 -10.95 7.59 5.03
N LEU A 310 -11.12 6.57 4.17
CA LEU A 310 -10.23 6.36 3.02
C LEU A 310 -10.35 7.50 1.99
N GLU A 311 -11.55 8.05 1.75
CA GLU A 311 -11.71 9.22 0.87
C GLU A 311 -11.00 10.46 1.42
N LEU A 312 -10.95 10.64 2.74
CA LEU A 312 -10.24 11.77 3.36
C LEU A 312 -8.72 11.63 3.29
N LEU A 313 -8.20 10.40 3.17
CA LEU A 313 -6.77 10.15 2.97
C LEU A 313 -6.33 10.30 1.50
N ARG A 314 -7.27 10.19 0.55
CA ARG A 314 -6.97 9.99 -0.86
C ARG A 314 -6.30 11.16 -1.53
#